data_AF-A0A6I5NYM0-F1
#
_entry.id   AF-A0A6I5NYM0-F1
#
_cell.length_a   1.000
_cell.length_b   1.000
_cell.length_c   1.000
_cell.angle_alpha   90.00
_cell.angle_beta   90.00
_cell.angle_gamma   90.00
#
_symmetry.space_group_name_H-M   'P 1'
#
loop_
_entity.id
_entity.type
_entity.pdbx_description
1 polymer ?
#
loop_
_entity_poly.entity_id
_entity_poly.type
_entity_poly.pdbx_seq_one_letter_code
_entity_poly.pdbx_strand_id
1 'polypeptide(L)'
;ATIYFGSPESARQIQEVSEAFARAHELGMATILWCYLRNSVFKQDQDYHVAADLTGQANHLGVTIEADIIKQKLPLNNSGYKAVAQATGDKYGKTDDLVYTELTTDHPIDLTRYQVLNCYAGRAGLINSGGASGKNDFAEAIRTAVINKRAGGCGLISGRKTFQRDFKEGVKLFHLIQDVYLSDEVTIA
;
A
#
# COMPACT_ATOMS: atom_id res chain seq x y z
N ALA A 1 9.97 -9.57 2.03
CA ALA A 1 9.70 -9.75 3.47
C ALA A 1 8.36 -9.10 3.87
N THR A 2 7.87 -9.34 5.08
CA THR A 2 6.66 -8.66 5.60
C THR A 2 6.97 -8.03 6.95
N ILE A 3 6.56 -6.78 7.14
CA ILE A 3 6.57 -6.11 8.44
C ILE A 3 5.13 -5.74 8.81
N TYR A 4 4.79 -5.96 10.07
CA TYR A 4 3.52 -5.59 10.67
C TYR A 4 3.69 -4.32 11.52
N PHE A 5 3.70 -3.17 10.88
CA PHE A 5 3.87 -1.86 11.50
C PHE A 5 2.76 -1.58 12.53
N GLY A 6 3.17 -1.12 13.72
CA GLY A 6 2.27 -0.90 14.85
C GLY A 6 2.06 -2.13 15.74
N SER A 7 2.59 -3.30 15.35
CA SER A 7 2.58 -4.48 16.23
C SER A 7 3.73 -4.42 17.25
N PRO A 8 3.63 -5.14 18.39
CA PRO A 8 4.73 -5.21 19.37
C PRO A 8 6.06 -5.67 18.77
N GLU A 9 5.99 -6.56 17.77
CA GLU A 9 7.14 -7.16 17.10
C GLU A 9 7.76 -6.27 16.02
N SER A 10 7.13 -5.14 15.69
CA SER A 10 7.52 -4.33 14.52
C SER A 10 8.96 -3.84 14.59
N ALA A 11 9.45 -3.45 15.77
CA ALA A 11 10.83 -3.00 15.95
C ALA A 11 11.86 -4.09 15.58
N ARG A 12 11.63 -5.33 16.05
CA ARG A 12 12.48 -6.48 15.71
C ARG A 12 12.39 -6.83 14.23
N GLN A 13 11.18 -6.85 13.68
CA GLN A 13 10.98 -7.13 12.25
C GLN A 13 11.69 -6.12 11.35
N ILE A 14 11.70 -4.83 11.73
CA ILE A 14 12.44 -3.80 10.98
C ILE A 14 13.94 -4.12 10.97
N GLN A 15 14.54 -4.47 12.11
CA GLN A 15 15.97 -4.79 12.18
C GLN A 15 16.31 -6.02 11.35
N GLU A 16 15.60 -7.15 11.57
CA GLU A 16 15.84 -8.41 10.86
C GLU A 16 15.67 -8.27 9.33
N VAL A 17 14.65 -7.51 8.90
CA VAL A 17 14.41 -7.27 7.48
C VAL A 17 15.45 -6.34 6.87
N SER A 18 15.93 -5.35 7.62
CA SER A 18 17.01 -4.45 7.15
C SER A 18 18.30 -5.24 6.86
N GLU A 19 18.70 -6.13 7.77
CA GLU A 19 19.86 -6.99 7.58
C GLU A 19 19.68 -7.93 6.38
N ALA A 20 18.50 -8.55 6.26
CA ALA A 20 18.18 -9.43 5.14
C ALA A 20 18.18 -8.70 3.79
N PHE A 21 17.71 -7.45 3.76
CA PHE A 21 17.67 -6.64 2.52
C PHE A 21 19.07 -6.17 2.13
N ALA A 22 19.88 -5.71 3.09
CA ALA A 22 21.29 -5.40 2.83
C ALA A 22 22.01 -6.62 2.24
N ARG A 23 21.81 -7.81 2.81
CA ARG A 23 22.39 -9.05 2.28
C ARG A 23 21.85 -9.42 0.89
N ALA A 24 20.57 -9.18 0.62
CA ALA A 24 19.99 -9.40 -0.70
C ALA A 24 20.64 -8.49 -1.75
N HIS A 25 20.88 -7.22 -1.43
CA HIS A 25 21.55 -6.27 -2.32
C HIS A 25 23.02 -6.64 -2.58
N GLU A 26 23.76 -7.11 -1.56
CA GLU A 26 25.13 -7.65 -1.75
C GLU A 26 25.17 -8.83 -2.75
N LEU A 27 24.06 -9.56 -2.86
CA LEU A 27 23.90 -10.69 -3.78
C LEU A 27 23.27 -10.31 -5.12
N GLY A 28 22.96 -9.03 -5.34
CA GLY A 28 22.31 -8.54 -6.56
C GLY A 28 20.84 -8.93 -6.70
N MET A 29 20.15 -9.20 -5.59
CA MET A 29 18.73 -9.56 -5.56
C MET A 29 17.85 -8.35 -5.27
N ALA A 30 16.70 -8.25 -5.95
CA ALA A 30 15.68 -7.26 -5.66
C ALA A 30 14.88 -7.62 -4.40
N THR A 31 14.43 -6.59 -3.67
CA THR A 31 13.69 -6.71 -2.42
C THR A 31 12.26 -6.16 -2.56
N ILE A 32 11.30 -6.93 -2.04
CA ILE A 32 9.90 -6.52 -2.01
C ILE A 32 9.41 -6.58 -0.56
N LEU A 33 8.86 -5.48 -0.06
CA LEU A 33 8.41 -5.35 1.32
C LEU A 33 6.90 -5.14 1.41
N TRP A 34 6.23 -6.06 2.09
CA TRP A 34 4.84 -5.91 2.49
C TRP A 34 4.79 -5.08 3.76
N CYS A 35 4.27 -3.85 3.64
CA CYS A 35 4.22 -2.88 4.72
C CYS A 35 2.85 -2.88 5.43
N TYR A 36 2.47 -3.97 6.07
CA TYR A 36 1.12 -4.05 6.66
C TYR A 36 1.03 -3.31 7.98
N LEU A 37 -0.03 -2.54 8.16
CA LEU A 37 -0.41 -2.07 9.49
C LEU A 37 -1.00 -3.22 10.31
N ARG A 38 -0.72 -3.21 11.61
CA ARG A 38 -1.27 -4.17 12.58
C ARG A 38 -1.29 -3.58 13.98
N ASN A 39 -2.44 -3.09 14.41
CA ASN A 39 -2.70 -2.76 15.81
C ASN A 39 -4.22 -2.76 16.04
N SER A 40 -4.68 -3.25 17.18
CA SER A 40 -6.11 -3.25 17.51
C SER A 40 -6.69 -1.83 17.52
N VAL A 41 -5.90 -0.82 17.90
CA VAL A 41 -6.33 0.58 17.95
C VAL A 41 -6.67 1.17 16.57
N PHE A 42 -6.20 0.56 15.49
CA PHE A 42 -6.52 1.02 14.13
C PHE A 42 -7.91 0.59 13.69
N LYS A 43 -8.59 -0.29 14.43
CA LYS A 43 -9.99 -0.64 14.19
C LYS A 43 -10.88 0.16 15.14
N GLN A 44 -11.57 1.15 14.62
CA GLN A 44 -12.45 2.04 15.39
C GLN A 44 -13.83 2.11 14.71
N ASP A 45 -14.41 3.31 14.56
CA ASP A 45 -15.58 3.60 13.74
C ASP A 45 -15.38 3.14 12.29
N GLN A 46 -14.15 3.25 11.78
CA GLN A 46 -13.71 2.70 10.51
C GLN A 46 -12.43 1.87 10.65
N ASP A 47 -12.04 1.18 9.57
CA ASP A 47 -10.77 0.46 9.53
C ASP A 47 -9.64 1.40 9.08
N TYR A 48 -8.84 1.90 10.02
CA TYR A 48 -7.68 2.74 9.73
C TYR A 48 -6.43 1.93 9.36
N HIS A 49 -6.49 0.59 9.29
CA HIS A 49 -5.39 -0.19 8.70
C HIS A 49 -5.18 0.12 7.20
N VAL A 50 -6.11 0.83 6.57
CA VAL A 50 -6.08 1.28 5.18
C VAL A 50 -6.10 2.82 5.06
N ALA A 51 -5.75 3.54 6.12
CA ALA A 51 -5.65 4.99 6.10
C ALA A 51 -4.42 5.43 5.33
N ALA A 52 -4.57 6.39 4.41
CA ALA A 52 -3.49 6.87 3.55
C ALA A 52 -2.32 7.44 4.36
N ASP A 53 -2.58 8.20 5.43
CA ASP A 53 -1.56 8.74 6.33
C ASP A 53 -0.78 7.64 7.09
N LEU A 54 -1.49 6.71 7.73
CA LEU A 54 -0.85 5.62 8.47
C LEU A 54 -0.07 4.67 7.56
N THR A 55 -0.66 4.29 6.42
CA THR A 55 0.00 3.40 5.46
C THR A 55 1.16 4.09 4.76
N GLY A 56 1.08 5.40 4.51
CA GLY A 56 2.18 6.22 4.02
C GLY A 56 3.41 6.14 4.93
N GLN A 57 3.24 6.26 6.24
CA GLN A 57 4.36 6.12 7.18
C GLN A 57 4.99 4.73 7.16
N ALA A 58 4.19 3.66 7.08
CA ALA A 58 4.70 2.31 6.94
C ALA A 58 5.48 2.13 5.64
N ASN A 59 4.99 2.71 4.53
CA ASN A 59 5.70 2.70 3.27
C ASN A 59 7.04 3.45 3.37
N HIS A 60 7.05 4.64 3.97
CA HIS A 60 8.27 5.43 4.15
C HIS A 60 9.32 4.65 4.94
N LEU A 61 8.94 4.04 6.07
CA LEU A 61 9.85 3.19 6.85
C LEU A 61 10.36 1.99 6.04
N GLY A 62 9.53 1.42 5.17
CA GLY A 62 9.96 0.38 4.24
C GLY A 62 11.03 0.86 3.25
N VAL A 63 10.89 2.07 2.72
CA VAL A 63 11.88 2.66 1.81
C VAL A 63 13.18 2.99 2.53
N THR A 64 13.13 3.42 3.79
CA THR A 64 14.35 3.73 4.58
C THR A 64 15.20 2.49 4.88
N ILE A 65 14.64 1.29 4.76
CA ILE A 65 15.37 0.02 4.90
C ILE A 65 15.63 -0.64 3.54
N GLU A 66 15.70 0.18 2.50
CA GLU A 66 16.09 -0.15 1.13
C GLU A 66 15.17 -1.14 0.40
N ALA A 67 13.87 -1.17 0.71
CA ALA A 67 12.94 -1.91 -0.14
C ALA A 67 12.91 -1.34 -1.57
N ASP A 68 13.20 -2.16 -2.59
CA ASP A 68 13.08 -1.74 -4.01
C ASP A 68 11.61 -1.52 -4.40
N ILE A 69 10.74 -2.40 -3.90
CA ILE A 69 9.29 -2.34 -4.12
C ILE A 69 8.55 -2.42 -2.79
N ILE A 70 7.66 -1.44 -2.58
CA ILE A 70 6.71 -1.41 -1.49
C ILE A 70 5.39 -2.04 -1.93
N LYS A 71 4.94 -3.02 -1.17
CA LYS A 71 3.59 -3.58 -1.29
C LYS A 71 2.73 -3.03 -0.16
N GLN A 72 1.65 -2.32 -0.53
CA GLN A 72 0.62 -1.85 0.40
C GLN A 72 -0.81 -2.28 0.00
N LYS A 73 -1.79 -2.19 0.91
CA LYS A 73 -3.22 -2.22 0.57
C LYS A 73 -3.62 -0.89 -0.10
N LEU A 74 -4.60 -0.93 -1.01
CA LEU A 74 -5.19 0.31 -1.54
C LEU A 74 -5.81 1.10 -0.37
N PRO A 75 -5.54 2.41 -0.23
CA PRO A 75 -6.13 3.21 0.83
C PRO A 75 -7.60 3.44 0.54
N LEU A 76 -8.43 3.42 1.59
CA LEU A 76 -9.87 3.65 1.49
C LEU A 76 -10.33 4.87 2.30
N ASN A 77 -9.47 5.38 3.18
CA ASN A 77 -9.74 6.53 4.03
C ASN A 77 -8.42 7.24 4.37
N ASN A 78 -8.52 8.28 5.21
CA ASN A 78 -7.39 9.03 5.74
C ASN A 78 -7.62 9.33 7.23
N SER A 79 -6.81 10.21 7.82
CA SER A 79 -6.97 10.73 9.19
C SER A 79 -6.74 9.69 10.29
N GLY A 80 -6.02 8.61 9.98
CA GLY A 80 -5.70 7.59 10.97
C GLY A 80 -4.82 8.11 12.10
N TYR A 81 -3.96 9.10 11.86
CA TYR A 81 -3.22 9.74 12.97
C TYR A 81 -4.15 10.42 13.97
N LYS A 82 -5.11 11.21 13.49
CA LYS A 82 -6.08 11.92 14.33
C LYS A 82 -6.96 10.93 15.09
N ALA A 83 -7.42 9.88 14.43
CA ALA A 83 -8.26 8.85 15.04
C ALA A 83 -7.53 8.08 16.14
N VAL A 84 -6.27 7.68 15.93
CA VAL A 84 -5.48 6.98 16.96
C VAL A 84 -5.16 7.91 18.13
N ALA A 85 -4.84 9.18 17.85
CA ALA A 85 -4.58 10.14 18.91
C ALA A 85 -5.82 10.37 19.79
N GLN A 86 -6.99 10.50 19.18
CA GLN A 86 -8.26 10.61 19.90
C GLN A 86 -8.59 9.35 20.71
N ALA A 87 -8.40 8.17 20.14
CA ALA A 87 -8.73 6.91 20.81
C ALA A 87 -7.82 6.58 22.00
N THR A 88 -6.58 7.04 21.97
CA THR A 88 -5.58 6.79 23.02
C THR A 88 -5.48 7.91 24.05
N GLY A 89 -5.89 9.13 23.69
CA GLY A 89 -5.65 10.34 24.49
C GLY A 89 -4.24 10.89 24.36
N ASP A 90 -3.37 10.24 23.59
CA ASP A 90 -1.97 10.59 23.38
C ASP A 90 -1.73 11.06 21.94
N LYS A 91 -0.65 11.84 21.73
CA LYS A 91 -0.25 12.19 20.35
C LYS A 91 0.22 10.93 19.62
N TYR A 92 -0.25 10.74 18.39
CA TYR A 92 0.17 9.62 17.55
C TYR A 92 0.62 10.11 16.16
N GLY A 93 1.89 9.82 15.82
CA GLY A 93 2.53 10.32 14.61
C GLY A 93 2.72 11.83 14.58
N LYS A 94 3.10 12.35 13.41
CA LYS A 94 3.21 13.78 13.12
C LYS A 94 2.56 14.06 11.78
N THR A 95 1.66 15.02 11.76
CA THR A 95 0.91 15.42 10.57
C THR A 95 0.55 16.91 10.69
N ASP A 96 0.23 17.53 9.58
CA ASP A 96 -0.24 18.92 9.51
C ASP A 96 -1.72 18.92 9.08
N ASP A 97 -2.48 19.94 9.50
CA ASP A 97 -3.88 20.05 9.12
C ASP A 97 -4.07 20.21 7.61
N LEU A 98 -3.10 20.84 6.93
CA LEU A 98 -3.08 20.99 5.47
C LEU A 98 -3.14 19.66 4.72
N VAL A 99 -2.61 18.57 5.30
CA VAL A 99 -2.72 17.23 4.71
C VAL A 99 -4.18 16.87 4.46
N TYR A 100 -5.09 17.27 5.35
CA TYR A 100 -6.49 16.87 5.33
C TYR A 100 -7.41 17.92 4.70
N THR A 101 -6.98 19.17 4.64
CA THR A 101 -7.81 20.27 4.13
C THR A 101 -7.46 20.70 2.71
N GLU A 102 -6.18 20.61 2.31
CA GLU A 102 -5.70 21.20 1.05
C GLU A 102 -4.87 20.26 0.19
N LEU A 103 -4.07 19.37 0.79
CA LEU A 103 -3.08 18.56 0.07
C LEU A 103 -3.59 17.16 -0.35
N THR A 104 -4.78 16.76 0.10
CA THR A 104 -5.44 15.53 -0.34
C THR A 104 -6.95 15.72 -0.38
N THR A 105 -7.63 14.83 -1.08
CA THR A 105 -9.09 14.68 -1.02
C THR A 105 -9.45 13.24 -0.68
N ASP A 106 -10.75 12.96 -0.54
CA ASP A 106 -11.28 11.60 -0.41
C ASP A 106 -11.27 10.83 -1.75
N HIS A 107 -10.82 11.46 -2.84
CA HIS A 107 -10.70 10.78 -4.12
C HIS A 107 -9.63 9.67 -4.03
N PRO A 108 -9.93 8.42 -4.45
CA PRO A 108 -9.04 7.28 -4.22
C PRO A 108 -7.68 7.42 -4.92
N ILE A 109 -7.60 8.15 -6.03
CA ILE A 109 -6.32 8.46 -6.69
C ILE A 109 -5.48 9.38 -5.81
N ASP A 110 -6.07 10.37 -5.13
CA ASP A 110 -5.34 11.32 -4.29
C ASP A 110 -4.83 10.62 -3.02
N LEU A 111 -5.67 9.80 -2.38
CA LEU A 111 -5.26 8.95 -1.26
C LEU A 111 -4.11 8.01 -1.63
N THR A 112 -4.18 7.40 -2.82
CA THR A 112 -3.12 6.50 -3.30
C THR A 112 -1.86 7.29 -3.68
N ARG A 113 -2.00 8.50 -4.23
CA ARG A 113 -0.87 9.40 -4.51
C ARG A 113 -0.14 9.75 -3.23
N TYR A 114 -0.86 9.92 -2.12
CA TYR A 114 -0.24 10.12 -0.81
C TYR A 114 0.63 8.93 -0.37
N GLN A 115 0.23 7.70 -0.65
CA GLN A 115 1.09 6.53 -0.45
C GLN A 115 2.35 6.58 -1.36
N VAL A 116 2.19 6.95 -2.63
CA VAL A 116 3.30 7.06 -3.60
C VAL A 116 4.32 8.12 -3.19
N LEU A 117 3.86 9.26 -2.68
CA LEU A 117 4.74 10.33 -2.17
C LEU A 117 5.66 9.81 -1.05
N ASN A 118 5.12 8.97 -0.16
CA ASN A 118 5.88 8.32 0.91
C ASN A 118 6.82 7.22 0.41
N CYS A 119 6.70 6.78 -0.85
CA CYS A 119 7.67 5.95 -1.54
C CYS A 119 8.72 6.78 -2.31
N TYR A 120 9.08 7.96 -1.78
CA TYR A 120 9.91 8.96 -2.45
C TYR A 120 9.39 9.33 -3.84
N ALA A 121 8.11 9.71 -3.89
CA ALA A 121 7.40 10.07 -5.12
C ALA A 121 7.50 9.00 -6.21
N GLY A 122 7.47 7.72 -5.81
CA GLY A 122 7.52 6.57 -6.72
C GLY A 122 8.92 6.09 -7.10
N ARG A 123 10.00 6.70 -6.55
CA ARG A 123 11.38 6.20 -6.76
C ARG A 123 11.55 4.77 -6.25
N ALA A 124 10.92 4.45 -5.11
CA ALA A 124 10.67 3.07 -4.72
C ALA A 124 9.29 2.67 -5.25
N GLY A 125 9.20 1.60 -6.02
CA GLY A 125 7.97 1.23 -6.70
C GLY A 125 6.85 0.91 -5.70
N LEU A 126 5.65 1.50 -5.86
CA LEU A 126 4.48 1.14 -5.06
C LEU A 126 3.55 0.20 -5.85
N ILE A 127 3.35 -1.00 -5.32
CA ILE A 127 2.31 -1.92 -5.78
C ILE A 127 1.18 -2.04 -4.75
N ASN A 128 -0.07 -1.97 -5.21
CA ASN A 128 -1.23 -2.25 -4.37
C ASN A 128 -1.74 -3.69 -4.56
N SER A 129 -2.44 -4.24 -3.57
CA SER A 129 -3.18 -5.50 -3.75
C SER A 129 -4.65 -5.26 -4.10
N GLY A 130 -5.20 -6.07 -5.00
CA GLY A 130 -6.61 -6.02 -5.43
C GLY A 130 -7.68 -6.41 -4.39
N GLY A 131 -7.35 -6.42 -3.09
CA GLY A 131 -8.29 -6.74 -2.00
C GLY A 131 -8.54 -8.24 -1.78
N ALA A 132 -9.51 -8.55 -0.91
CA ALA A 132 -9.98 -9.91 -0.69
C ALA A 132 -10.81 -10.41 -1.89
N SER A 133 -10.92 -11.73 -2.07
CA SER A 133 -11.79 -12.33 -3.09
C SER A 133 -13.26 -12.12 -2.73
N GLY A 134 -14.09 -11.81 -3.71
CA GLY A 134 -15.51 -11.51 -3.59
C GLY A 134 -16.26 -11.65 -4.91
N LYS A 135 -17.50 -11.14 -4.96
CA LYS A 135 -18.39 -11.32 -6.12
C LYS A 135 -17.92 -10.57 -7.38
N ASN A 136 -17.25 -9.42 -7.22
CA ASN A 136 -16.88 -8.52 -8.33
C ASN A 136 -15.36 -8.41 -8.55
N ASP A 137 -14.64 -9.53 -8.38
CA ASP A 137 -13.17 -9.54 -8.37
C ASP A 137 -12.52 -8.93 -9.61
N PHE A 138 -13.07 -9.16 -10.80
CA PHE A 138 -12.54 -8.59 -12.04
C PHE A 138 -12.59 -7.06 -12.00
N ALA A 139 -13.77 -6.49 -11.74
CA ALA A 139 -13.97 -5.05 -11.69
C ALA A 139 -13.14 -4.41 -10.56
N GLU A 140 -13.08 -5.04 -9.40
CA GLU A 140 -12.31 -4.54 -8.25
C GLU A 140 -10.80 -4.54 -8.52
N ALA A 141 -10.27 -5.61 -9.14
CA ALA A 141 -8.86 -5.69 -9.50
C ALA A 141 -8.49 -4.65 -10.55
N ILE A 142 -9.31 -4.49 -11.61
CA ILE A 142 -9.10 -3.48 -12.65
C ILE A 142 -9.18 -2.08 -12.06
N ARG A 143 -10.20 -1.79 -11.22
CA ARG A 143 -10.34 -0.50 -10.54
C ARG A 143 -9.10 -0.20 -9.69
N THR A 144 -8.61 -1.18 -8.94
CA THR A 144 -7.39 -1.02 -8.11
C THR A 144 -6.16 -0.75 -8.98
N ALA A 145 -6.00 -1.47 -10.10
CA ALA A 145 -4.89 -1.25 -11.03
C ALA A 145 -4.94 0.14 -11.66
N VAL A 146 -6.13 0.59 -12.08
CA VAL A 146 -6.33 1.93 -12.63
C VAL A 146 -5.99 3.00 -11.59
N ILE A 147 -6.48 2.87 -10.35
CA ILE A 147 -6.19 3.84 -9.30
C ILE A 147 -4.68 3.90 -8.99
N ASN A 148 -4.03 2.74 -8.84
CA ASN A 148 -2.59 2.68 -8.59
C ASN A 148 -1.80 3.35 -9.71
N LYS A 149 -2.04 2.98 -10.97
CA LYS A 149 -1.35 3.56 -12.13
C LYS A 149 -1.59 5.06 -12.23
N ARG A 150 -2.84 5.51 -12.12
CA ARG A 150 -3.20 6.94 -12.19
C ARG A 150 -2.54 7.74 -11.06
N ALA A 151 -2.32 7.15 -9.90
CA ALA A 151 -1.64 7.79 -8.76
C ALA A 151 -0.11 7.83 -8.89
N GLY A 152 0.47 7.18 -9.91
CA GLY A 152 1.92 7.04 -10.09
C GLY A 152 2.54 5.80 -9.46
N GLY A 153 1.71 4.83 -9.03
CA GLY A 153 2.16 3.50 -8.66
C GLY A 153 2.56 2.66 -9.88
N CYS A 154 3.24 1.54 -9.64
CA CYS A 154 3.92 0.78 -10.69
C CYS A 154 3.38 -0.65 -10.86
N GLY A 155 2.29 -1.03 -10.19
CA GLY A 155 1.81 -2.41 -10.30
C GLY A 155 0.71 -2.82 -9.34
N LEU A 156 0.15 -3.99 -9.65
CA LEU A 156 -0.80 -4.67 -8.78
C LEU A 156 -0.32 -6.09 -8.51
N ILE A 157 -0.42 -6.51 -7.24
CA ILE A 157 -0.19 -7.90 -6.85
C ILE A 157 -1.53 -8.61 -6.61
N SER A 158 -1.70 -9.76 -7.25
CA SER A 158 -2.88 -10.61 -7.10
C SER A 158 -2.48 -12.03 -6.67
N GLY A 159 -3.15 -12.54 -5.64
CA GLY A 159 -2.95 -13.89 -5.10
C GLY A 159 -4.24 -14.69 -5.20
N ARG A 160 -4.92 -14.88 -4.06
CA ARG A 160 -6.19 -15.63 -3.96
C ARG A 160 -7.22 -15.25 -5.02
N LYS A 161 -7.35 -13.95 -5.33
CA LYS A 161 -8.29 -13.41 -6.32
C LYS A 161 -8.08 -14.01 -7.73
N THR A 162 -6.85 -14.40 -8.05
CA THR A 162 -6.49 -15.06 -9.31
C THR A 162 -6.45 -16.58 -9.16
N PHE A 163 -5.77 -17.09 -8.14
CA PHE A 163 -5.43 -18.53 -8.06
C PHE A 163 -6.53 -19.42 -7.46
N GLN A 164 -7.57 -18.85 -6.83
CA GLN A 164 -8.73 -19.62 -6.33
C GLN A 164 -9.88 -19.67 -7.33
N ARG A 165 -9.63 -19.26 -8.59
CA ARG A 165 -10.59 -19.30 -9.69
C ARG A 165 -10.31 -20.44 -10.64
N ASP A 166 -11.24 -20.72 -11.52
CA ASP A 166 -10.98 -21.57 -12.68
C ASP A 166 -9.79 -21.02 -13.47
N PHE A 167 -8.92 -21.92 -13.95
CA PHE A 167 -7.65 -21.54 -14.58
C PHE A 167 -7.82 -20.47 -15.67
N LYS A 168 -8.83 -20.62 -16.54
CA LYS A 168 -9.13 -19.66 -17.61
C LYS A 168 -9.52 -18.28 -17.08
N GLU A 169 -10.28 -18.23 -15.99
CA GLU A 169 -10.65 -16.96 -15.35
C GLU A 169 -9.44 -16.30 -14.69
N GLY A 170 -8.59 -17.09 -14.03
CA GLY A 170 -7.37 -16.59 -13.41
C GLY A 170 -6.41 -15.97 -14.43
N VAL A 171 -6.19 -16.65 -15.57
CA VAL A 171 -5.40 -16.12 -16.69
C VAL A 171 -6.01 -14.84 -17.23
N LYS A 172 -7.34 -14.84 -17.48
CA LYS A 172 -8.06 -13.65 -17.95
C LYS A 172 -7.88 -12.46 -17.00
N LEU A 173 -7.94 -12.69 -15.69
CA LEU A 173 -7.75 -11.64 -14.70
C LEU A 173 -6.34 -11.03 -14.76
N PHE A 174 -5.29 -11.85 -14.94
CA PHE A 174 -3.93 -11.33 -15.10
C PHE A 174 -3.76 -10.51 -16.37
N HIS A 175 -4.29 -10.96 -17.50
CA HIS A 175 -4.24 -10.17 -18.74
C HIS A 175 -4.94 -8.81 -18.57
N LEU A 176 -6.12 -8.78 -17.95
CA LEU A 176 -6.82 -7.51 -17.70
C LEU A 176 -6.05 -6.56 -16.78
N ILE A 177 -5.31 -7.09 -15.79
CA ILE A 177 -4.42 -6.26 -14.96
C ILE A 177 -3.26 -5.72 -15.81
N GLN A 178 -2.64 -6.57 -16.63
CA GLN A 178 -1.53 -6.18 -17.51
C GLN A 178 -1.96 -5.12 -18.53
N ASP A 179 -3.14 -5.28 -19.14
CA ASP A 179 -3.72 -4.33 -20.10
C ASP A 179 -3.85 -2.93 -19.49
N VAL A 180 -4.21 -2.81 -18.21
CA VAL A 180 -4.25 -1.49 -17.53
C VAL A 180 -2.86 -0.86 -17.48
N TYR A 181 -1.81 -1.62 -17.14
CA TYR A 181 -0.45 -1.08 -17.05
C TYR A 181 0.19 -0.82 -18.41
N LEU A 182 -0.18 -1.58 -19.44
CA LEU A 182 0.28 -1.41 -20.82
C LEU A 182 -0.53 -0.37 -21.62
N SER A 183 -1.74 0.00 -21.17
CA SER A 183 -2.60 0.95 -21.89
C SER A 183 -2.14 2.40 -21.73
N ASP A 184 -1.87 3.07 -22.84
CA ASP A 184 -1.53 4.50 -22.89
C ASP A 184 -2.72 5.41 -22.50
N GLU A 185 -3.95 4.89 -22.51
CA GLU A 185 -5.14 5.65 -22.10
C GLU A 185 -5.20 5.88 -20.59
N VAL A 186 -4.57 5.01 -19.80
CA VAL A 186 -4.51 5.13 -18.35
C VAL A 186 -3.25 5.91 -17.97
N THR A 187 -3.33 7.24 -18.08
CA THR A 187 -2.20 8.14 -17.74
C THR A 187 -2.08 8.38 -16.24
N ILE A 188 -0.94 8.92 -15.79
CA ILE A 188 -0.86 9.52 -14.46
C ILE A 188 -1.81 10.73 -14.43
N ALA A 189 -2.52 10.91 -13.31
CA ALA A 189 -3.49 11.97 -13.06
C ALA A 189 -2.88 13.16 -12.35
#